data_AF-A0A9P0TMZ8-F1
#
_entry.id   AF-A0A9P0TMZ8-F1
#
_cell.length_a   1.000
_cell.length_b   1.000
_cell.length_c   1.000
_cell.angle_alpha   90.00
_cell.angle_beta   90.00
_cell.angle_gamma   90.00
#
_symmetry.space_group_name_H-M   'P 1'
#
loop_
_entity.id
_entity.type
_entity.pdbx_description
1 polymer ?
#
loop_
_entity_poly.entity_id
_entity_poly.type
_entity_poly.pdbx_seq_one_letter_code
_entity_poly.pdbx_strand_id
1 'polypeptide(L)'
;MNTTYTVGSLFKCDNLQTLMYKHEHDPIWRQTALGCYVLDILKDMLQFNVTYAPRLPPYTDDYEVPSASNSIDIYVRPMMFKREYLADAYPINFIFQWRFGFLLRYKRTELKTFFTLPFSTLVWTCLIWTLFLSASVFYLLSYWEKRLLGGERCLQREFLLAFSAYCQQILPLQANLSSRRIAYVIFILSAYVIHCFYTSTLLSHLVNDKDKGLNLEDLANTDYEFVIIKDMNLITEKHIQKVSRDKYLRIVEEKIYKSKVMDVYSALEAVRDTKTAVLTDYVTLYPVIKRCKYLLLIGYV
;
A
#
# COMPACT_ATOMS: atom_id res chain seq x y z
N MET A 1 -8.90 -17.28 47.53
CA MET A 1 -10.32 -16.99 47.81
C MET A 1 -11.12 -17.62 46.68
N ASN A 2 -12.00 -18.59 46.93
CA ASN A 2 -12.80 -19.24 45.88
C ASN A 2 -14.02 -18.37 45.53
N THR A 3 -13.79 -17.19 44.95
CA THR A 3 -14.88 -16.42 44.36
C THR A 3 -15.23 -17.02 42.99
N THR A 4 -16.53 -17.13 42.71
CA THR A 4 -17.03 -17.62 41.43
C THR A 4 -17.70 -16.45 40.71
N TYR A 5 -17.24 -16.15 39.50
CA TYR A 5 -17.77 -15.08 38.66
C TYR A 5 -18.60 -15.66 37.52
N THR A 6 -19.65 -14.94 37.13
CA THR A 6 -20.49 -15.28 35.99
C THR A 6 -20.01 -14.53 34.76
N VAL A 7 -19.60 -15.27 33.73
CA VAL A 7 -19.05 -14.74 32.48
C VAL A 7 -20.11 -14.72 31.38
N GLY A 8 -20.29 -13.55 30.78
CA GLY A 8 -21.05 -13.34 29.55
C GLY A 8 -20.14 -13.48 28.34
N SER A 9 -20.31 -14.56 27.58
CA SER A 9 -19.61 -14.82 26.31
C SER A 9 -20.56 -15.44 25.29
N LEU A 10 -20.30 -15.20 24.01
CA LEU A 10 -21.00 -15.84 22.88
C LEU A 10 -20.72 -17.35 22.83
N PHE A 11 -19.53 -17.75 23.27
CA PHE A 11 -19.05 -19.14 23.28
C PHE A 11 -18.47 -19.48 24.66
N LYS A 12 -18.73 -20.69 25.17
CA LYS A 12 -18.09 -21.16 26.40
C LYS A 12 -16.59 -21.33 26.16
N CYS A 13 -15.75 -20.67 26.95
CA CYS A 13 -14.32 -20.65 26.73
C CYS A 13 -13.68 -22.04 26.95
N ASP A 14 -14.29 -22.88 27.81
CA ASP A 14 -13.82 -24.24 28.11
C ASP A 14 -13.66 -25.15 26.88
N ASN A 15 -14.38 -24.88 25.78
CA ASN A 15 -14.40 -25.71 24.57
C ASN A 15 -13.71 -25.06 23.35
N LEU A 16 -12.85 -24.06 23.56
CA LEU A 16 -12.23 -23.28 22.48
C LEU A 16 -11.54 -24.10 21.39
N GLN A 17 -10.75 -25.10 21.78
CA GLN A 17 -10.00 -25.91 20.83
C GLN A 17 -10.92 -26.69 19.88
N THR A 18 -12.07 -27.17 20.38
CA THR A 18 -13.04 -27.90 19.56
C THR A 18 -13.79 -26.98 18.59
N LEU A 19 -14.00 -25.73 18.98
CA LEU A 19 -14.69 -24.72 18.16
C LEU A 19 -13.78 -24.05 17.13
N MET A 20 -12.46 -24.10 17.34
CA MET A 20 -11.47 -23.50 16.45
C MET A 20 -11.56 -24.05 15.03
N TYR A 21 -11.72 -25.35 14.85
CA TYR A 21 -11.83 -25.95 13.52
C TYR A 21 -13.12 -25.54 12.79
N LYS A 22 -14.21 -25.35 13.54
CA LYS A 22 -15.53 -25.06 12.98
C LYS A 22 -15.73 -23.58 12.66
N HIS A 23 -15.11 -22.71 13.46
CA HIS A 23 -15.32 -21.26 13.40
C HIS A 23 -14.05 -20.47 13.09
N GLU A 24 -13.00 -21.12 12.55
CA GLU A 24 -11.74 -20.47 12.20
C GLU A 24 -11.94 -19.24 11.30
N HIS A 25 -13.02 -19.21 10.51
CA HIS A 25 -13.35 -18.15 9.56
C HIS A 25 -14.31 -17.10 10.07
N ASP A 26 -14.94 -17.34 11.22
CA ASP A 26 -15.89 -16.42 11.79
C ASP A 26 -15.14 -15.31 12.56
N PRO A 27 -15.22 -14.04 12.10
CA PRO A 27 -14.54 -12.94 12.79
C PRO A 27 -15.01 -12.79 14.24
N ILE A 28 -16.29 -13.07 14.51
CA ILE A 28 -16.92 -12.99 15.84
C ILE A 28 -16.34 -14.06 16.77
N TRP A 29 -16.08 -15.26 16.25
CA TRP A 29 -15.43 -16.31 17.01
C TRP A 29 -13.99 -15.94 17.38
N ARG A 30 -13.19 -15.44 16.43
CA ARG A 30 -11.78 -15.06 16.72
C ARG A 30 -11.69 -13.96 17.76
N GLN A 31 -12.59 -13.00 17.64
CA GLN A 31 -12.79 -11.91 18.56
C GLN A 31 -13.10 -12.41 19.98
N THR A 32 -14.05 -13.36 20.11
CA THR A 32 -14.42 -13.96 21.39
C THR A 32 -13.31 -14.87 21.94
N ALA A 33 -12.61 -15.60 21.07
CA ALA A 33 -11.51 -16.49 21.45
C ALA A 33 -10.35 -15.75 22.10
N LEU A 34 -9.96 -14.59 21.57
CA LEU A 34 -8.94 -13.74 22.20
C LEU A 34 -9.34 -13.36 23.63
N GLY A 35 -10.58 -12.92 23.82
CA GLY A 35 -11.10 -12.57 25.14
C GLY A 35 -11.04 -13.78 26.09
N CYS A 36 -11.40 -14.96 25.60
CA CYS A 36 -11.36 -16.17 26.41
C CYS A 36 -9.94 -16.56 26.82
N TYR A 37 -8.95 -16.46 25.94
CA TYR A 37 -7.55 -16.69 26.32
C TYR A 37 -7.10 -15.74 27.43
N VAL A 38 -7.51 -14.47 27.36
CA VAL A 38 -7.24 -13.51 28.44
C VAL A 38 -7.94 -13.91 29.73
N LEU A 39 -9.19 -14.35 29.66
CA LEU A 39 -9.94 -14.83 30.83
C LEU A 39 -9.24 -16.02 31.48
N ASP A 40 -8.80 -17.01 30.71
CA ASP A 40 -8.11 -18.20 31.23
C ASP A 40 -6.80 -17.80 31.94
N ILE A 41 -6.02 -16.89 31.36
CA ILE A 41 -4.82 -16.34 31.99
C ILE A 41 -5.17 -15.62 33.30
N LEU A 42 -6.22 -14.81 33.33
CA LEU A 42 -6.67 -14.11 34.54
C LEU A 42 -7.14 -15.08 35.61
N LYS A 43 -7.87 -16.13 35.22
CA LYS A 43 -8.35 -17.20 36.09
C LYS A 43 -7.18 -17.93 36.76
N ASP A 44 -6.14 -18.25 36.00
CA ASP A 44 -4.94 -18.91 36.49
C ASP A 44 -4.13 -18.01 37.44
N MET A 45 -3.99 -16.72 37.11
CA MET A 45 -3.23 -15.76 37.92
C MET A 45 -3.94 -15.40 39.24
N LEU A 46 -5.25 -15.20 39.20
CA LEU A 46 -6.04 -14.70 40.34
C LEU A 46 -6.78 -15.81 41.10
N GLN A 47 -6.71 -17.05 40.62
CA GLN A 47 -7.28 -18.25 41.25
C GLN A 47 -8.78 -18.13 41.59
N PHE A 48 -9.59 -17.67 40.64
CA PHE A 48 -11.05 -17.64 40.75
C PHE A 48 -11.73 -18.70 39.89
N ASN A 49 -13.00 -18.98 40.18
CA ASN A 49 -13.82 -19.88 39.39
C ASN A 49 -14.77 -19.10 38.47
N VAL A 50 -15.17 -19.73 37.37
CA VAL A 50 -16.04 -19.12 36.35
C VAL A 50 -17.24 -20.02 36.11
N THR A 51 -18.41 -19.40 36.01
CA THR A 51 -19.62 -20.00 35.43
C THR A 51 -20.06 -19.17 34.23
N TYR A 52 -20.72 -19.79 33.26
CA TYR A 52 -21.14 -19.08 32.04
C TYR A 52 -22.63 -18.81 32.09
N ALA A 53 -23.02 -17.57 31.79
CA ALA A 53 -24.41 -17.20 31.61
C ALA A 53 -25.02 -17.96 30.41
N PRO A 54 -26.35 -18.22 30.40
CA PRO A 54 -27.03 -18.76 29.24
C PRO A 54 -26.78 -17.87 28.02
N ARG A 55 -26.59 -18.54 26.87
CA ARG A 55 -26.07 -17.99 25.62
C ARG A 55 -26.68 -16.62 25.33
N LEU A 56 -25.84 -15.58 25.33
CA LEU A 56 -26.24 -14.26 24.86
C LEU A 56 -26.76 -14.41 23.42
N PRO A 57 -27.89 -13.77 23.06
CA PRO A 57 -28.41 -13.84 21.70
C PRO A 57 -27.32 -13.38 20.72
N PRO A 58 -27.12 -14.08 19.59
CA PRO A 58 -26.27 -13.57 18.53
C PRO A 58 -26.98 -12.32 18.00
N TYR A 59 -26.42 -11.15 18.29
CA TYR A 59 -26.87 -9.87 17.75
C TYR A 59 -28.38 -9.62 17.91
N THR A 60 -28.82 -9.17 19.08
CA THR A 60 -29.97 -8.26 19.10
C THR A 60 -29.51 -6.93 18.51
N ASP A 61 -30.37 -6.27 17.72
CA ASP A 61 -30.12 -5.03 16.96
C ASP A 61 -29.55 -3.86 17.79
N ASP A 62 -29.55 -4.02 19.10
CA ASP A 62 -28.97 -3.12 20.06
C ASP A 62 -27.64 -3.67 20.57
N TYR A 63 -26.56 -3.00 20.15
CA TYR A 63 -25.26 -2.95 20.85
C TYR A 63 -25.37 -2.31 22.24
N GLU A 64 -26.52 -2.45 22.88
CA GLU A 64 -26.64 -2.28 24.30
C GLU A 64 -25.75 -3.35 24.92
N VAL A 65 -24.83 -2.92 25.79
CA VAL A 65 -24.40 -3.80 26.87
C VAL A 65 -25.70 -4.38 27.42
N PRO A 66 -25.93 -5.71 27.35
CA PRO A 66 -27.23 -6.27 27.72
C PRO A 66 -27.58 -5.67 29.06
N SER A 67 -28.59 -4.76 29.05
CA SER A 67 -28.83 -3.79 30.12
C SER A 67 -28.58 -4.47 31.43
N ALA A 68 -27.48 -4.09 32.11
CA ALA A 68 -26.79 -4.86 33.13
C ALA A 68 -27.77 -5.71 33.93
N SER A 69 -28.06 -6.93 33.44
CA SER A 69 -28.74 -7.88 34.28
C SER A 69 -27.67 -8.16 35.32
N ASN A 70 -27.96 -7.92 36.60
CA ASN A 70 -27.03 -8.15 37.72
C ASN A 70 -26.54 -9.61 37.84
N SER A 71 -26.72 -10.42 36.80
CA SER A 71 -26.34 -11.82 36.66
C SER A 71 -25.02 -12.02 35.90
N ILE A 72 -24.44 -11.00 35.26
CA ILE A 72 -23.16 -11.11 34.55
C ILE A 72 -22.10 -10.22 35.20
N ASP A 73 -21.03 -10.83 35.69
CA ASP A 73 -19.92 -10.14 36.36
C ASP A 73 -18.82 -9.73 35.38
N ILE A 74 -18.53 -10.56 34.38
CA ILE A 74 -17.42 -10.36 33.44
C ILE A 74 -17.91 -10.57 32.01
N TYR A 75 -17.64 -9.61 31.13
CA TYR A 75 -17.90 -9.77 29.69
C TYR A 75 -16.62 -10.15 28.94
N VAL A 76 -16.70 -11.24 28.19
CA VAL A 76 -15.60 -11.73 27.37
C VAL A 76 -15.97 -11.62 25.90
N ARG A 77 -15.90 -10.39 25.41
CA ARG A 77 -16.10 -10.04 24.00
C ARG A 77 -15.33 -8.76 23.68
N PRO A 78 -14.77 -8.61 22.48
CA PRO A 78 -14.20 -7.34 22.09
C PRO A 78 -15.34 -6.36 21.90
N MET A 79 -15.29 -5.28 22.67
CA MET A 79 -16.22 -4.18 22.55
C MET A 79 -15.45 -2.95 22.11
N MET A 80 -16.05 -2.20 21.19
CA MET A 80 -15.57 -0.85 20.93
C MET A 80 -15.78 -0.02 22.17
N PHE A 81 -14.71 0.61 22.66
CA PHE A 81 -14.80 1.48 23.82
C PHE A 81 -15.58 2.75 23.47
N LYS A 82 -16.75 2.93 24.08
CA LYS A 82 -17.60 4.11 23.92
C LYS A 82 -17.86 4.73 25.29
N ARG A 83 -18.00 6.06 25.32
CA ARG A 83 -18.34 6.80 26.53
C ARG A 83 -19.66 6.34 27.15
N GLU A 84 -20.60 5.89 26.33
CA GLU A 84 -21.89 5.34 26.76
C GLU A 84 -21.73 4.09 27.63
N TYR A 85 -20.71 3.27 27.37
CA TYR A 85 -20.48 2.02 28.10
C TYR A 85 -19.76 2.23 29.44
N LEU A 86 -19.14 3.40 29.66
CA LEU A 86 -18.52 3.72 30.95
C LEU A 86 -19.52 3.90 32.09
N ALA A 87 -20.80 4.09 31.76
CA ALA A 87 -21.86 4.13 32.76
C ALA A 87 -22.13 2.73 33.35
N ASP A 88 -22.00 1.67 32.54
CA ASP A 88 -22.46 0.33 32.89
C ASP A 88 -21.33 -0.71 33.03
N ALA A 89 -20.14 -0.41 32.52
CA ALA A 89 -19.00 -1.32 32.50
C ALA A 89 -17.68 -0.60 32.78
N TYR A 90 -16.84 -1.24 33.60
CA TYR A 90 -15.49 -0.78 33.90
C TYR A 90 -14.47 -1.56 33.07
N PRO A 91 -13.88 -0.96 32.02
CA PRO A 91 -12.83 -1.64 31.26
C PRO A 91 -11.59 -1.81 32.13
N ILE A 92 -10.98 -2.99 32.09
CA ILE A 92 -9.75 -3.27 32.84
C ILE A 92 -8.55 -2.61 32.14
N ASN A 93 -8.38 -2.88 30.84
CA ASN A 93 -7.31 -2.28 30.03
C ASN A 93 -7.62 -2.42 28.53
N PHE A 94 -6.98 -1.60 27.69
CA PHE A 94 -7.02 -1.72 26.24
C PHE A 94 -6.07 -2.84 25.79
N ILE A 95 -6.63 -4.03 25.54
CA ILE A 95 -5.84 -5.21 25.15
C ILE A 95 -5.37 -5.10 23.69
N PHE A 96 -6.19 -4.51 22.82
CA PHE A 96 -5.93 -4.48 21.39
C PHE A 96 -6.56 -3.26 20.72
N GLN A 97 -5.78 -2.56 19.89
CA GLN A 97 -6.23 -1.43 19.09
C GLN A 97 -6.33 -1.87 17.63
N TRP A 98 -7.51 -1.71 17.02
CA TRP A 98 -7.68 -1.88 15.57
C TRP A 98 -8.12 -0.58 14.91
N ARG A 99 -7.88 -0.52 13.60
CA ARG A 99 -8.30 0.59 12.74
C ARG A 99 -9.07 0.03 11.56
N PHE A 100 -10.03 0.81 11.07
CA PHE A 100 -10.64 0.57 9.78
C PHE A 100 -9.74 1.15 8.68
N GLY A 101 -9.76 0.52 7.52
CA GLY A 101 -9.03 0.98 6.35
C GLY A 101 -9.70 0.51 5.06
N PHE A 102 -9.22 1.04 3.95
CA PHE A 102 -9.63 0.61 2.63
C PHE A 102 -8.62 -0.39 2.07
N LEU A 103 -9.13 -1.54 1.64
CA LEU A 103 -8.38 -2.46 0.82
C LEU A 103 -8.54 -2.07 -0.65
N LEU A 104 -7.40 -1.89 -1.32
CA LEU A 104 -7.30 -1.52 -2.72
C LEU A 104 -6.36 -2.48 -3.43
N ARG A 105 -6.61 -2.70 -4.73
CA ARG A 105 -5.67 -3.41 -5.60
C ARG A 105 -4.55 -2.47 -6.01
N TYR A 106 -3.31 -2.86 -5.73
CA TYR A 106 -2.15 -2.17 -6.27
C TYR A 106 -1.98 -2.49 -7.77
N LYS A 107 -1.96 -1.45 -8.60
CA LYS A 107 -1.66 -1.56 -10.03
C LYS A 107 -0.23 -1.09 -10.25
N ARG A 108 0.69 -2.04 -10.47
CA ARG A 108 2.08 -1.72 -10.83
C ARG A 108 2.07 -0.95 -12.15
N THR A 109 2.57 0.28 -12.12
CA THR A 109 2.76 1.11 -13.32
C THR A 109 3.82 0.48 -14.22
N GLU A 110 3.63 0.56 -15.54
CA GLU A 110 4.52 -0.07 -16.51
C GLU A 110 5.94 0.53 -16.44
N LEU A 111 6.96 -0.34 -16.40
CA LEU A 111 8.37 0.02 -16.27
C LEU A 111 8.92 0.93 -17.40
N LYS A 112 8.16 1.15 -18.48
CA LYS A 112 8.63 1.82 -19.70
C LYS A 112 8.95 3.31 -19.52
N THR A 113 8.28 4.00 -18.61
CA THR A 113 8.49 5.45 -18.40
C THR A 113 9.71 5.78 -17.55
N PHE A 114 10.29 4.80 -16.85
CA PHE A 114 11.40 5.03 -15.91
C PHE A 114 12.69 5.48 -16.58
N PHE A 115 13.03 4.95 -17.77
CA PHE A 115 14.31 5.25 -18.41
C PHE A 115 14.37 6.64 -19.05
N THR A 116 13.22 7.22 -19.39
CA THR A 116 13.11 8.58 -19.94
C THR A 116 12.94 9.65 -18.86
N LEU A 117 12.55 9.25 -17.65
CA LEU A 117 12.28 10.12 -16.49
C LEU A 117 13.47 10.99 -16.01
N PRO A 118 14.75 10.53 -16.07
CA PRO A 118 15.86 11.26 -15.47
C PRO A 118 16.15 12.62 -16.13
N PHE A 119 15.73 12.79 -17.39
CA PHE A 119 15.90 14.02 -18.14
C PHE A 119 14.57 14.55 -18.64
N SER A 120 14.42 15.87 -18.58
CA SER A 120 13.28 16.52 -19.21
C SER A 120 13.33 16.34 -20.73
N THR A 121 12.17 16.40 -21.37
CA THR A 121 12.06 16.36 -22.84
C THR A 121 12.95 17.40 -23.52
N LEU A 122 13.11 18.58 -22.90
CA LEU A 122 14.04 19.62 -23.36
C LEU A 122 15.50 19.16 -23.35
N VAL A 123 15.97 18.54 -22.27
CA VAL A 123 17.35 18.04 -22.19
C VAL A 123 17.61 16.95 -23.24
N TRP A 124 16.66 16.04 -23.46
CA TRP A 124 16.76 15.05 -24.53
C TRP A 124 16.89 15.70 -25.90
N THR A 125 16.08 16.73 -26.19
CA THR A 125 16.22 17.46 -27.47
C THR A 125 17.56 18.17 -27.58
N CYS A 126 18.06 18.78 -26.50
CA CYS A 126 19.38 19.40 -26.48
C CYS A 126 20.49 18.38 -26.74
N LEU A 127 20.42 17.17 -26.16
CA LEU A 127 21.40 16.11 -26.38
C LEU A 127 21.47 15.68 -27.85
N ILE A 128 20.30 15.54 -28.49
CA ILE A 128 20.22 15.23 -29.93
C ILE A 128 20.85 16.36 -30.74
N TRP A 129 20.54 17.62 -30.45
CA TRP A 129 21.15 18.77 -31.13
C TRP A 129 22.67 18.83 -30.93
N THR A 130 23.18 18.56 -29.73
CA THR A 130 24.62 18.53 -29.45
C THR A 130 25.32 17.38 -30.17
N LEU A 131 24.65 16.23 -30.36
CA LEU A 131 25.17 15.13 -31.18
C LEU A 131 25.33 15.55 -32.65
N PHE A 132 24.31 16.18 -33.25
CA PHE A 132 24.41 16.66 -34.63
C PHE A 132 25.43 17.78 -34.80
N LEU A 133 25.53 18.70 -33.83
CA LEU A 133 26.50 19.79 -33.84
C LEU A 133 27.92 19.26 -33.71
N SER A 134 28.19 18.35 -32.78
CA SER A 134 29.51 17.72 -32.60
C SER A 134 29.93 16.92 -33.82
N ALA A 135 29.02 16.13 -34.41
CA ALA A 135 29.28 15.42 -35.67
C ALA A 135 29.61 16.39 -36.82
N SER A 136 28.93 17.54 -36.89
CA SER A 136 29.20 18.59 -37.88
C SER A 136 30.58 19.23 -37.67
N VAL A 137 30.97 19.51 -36.42
CA VAL A 137 32.30 20.04 -36.07
C VAL A 137 33.40 19.03 -36.40
N PHE A 138 33.22 17.75 -36.08
CA PHE A 138 34.17 16.69 -36.44
C PHE A 138 34.27 16.51 -37.95
N TYR A 139 33.15 16.61 -38.67
CA TYR A 139 33.16 16.60 -40.13
C TYR A 139 33.95 17.78 -40.70
N LEU A 140 33.76 19.00 -40.19
CA LEU A 140 34.55 20.17 -40.59
C LEU A 140 36.03 19.98 -40.28
N LEU A 141 36.39 19.55 -39.07
CA LEU A 141 37.78 19.29 -38.70
C LEU A 141 38.42 18.21 -39.60
N SER A 142 37.68 17.15 -39.92
CA SER A 142 38.13 16.12 -40.86
C SER A 142 38.27 16.65 -42.29
N TYR A 143 37.39 17.57 -42.70
CA TYR A 143 37.47 18.24 -43.99
C TYR A 143 38.75 19.08 -44.12
N TRP A 144 39.07 19.88 -43.09
CA TRP A 144 40.30 20.67 -43.04
C TRP A 144 41.55 19.79 -43.01
N GLU A 145 41.53 18.70 -42.22
CA GLU A 145 42.61 17.73 -42.12
C GLU A 145 42.90 17.07 -43.48
N LYS A 146 41.86 16.62 -44.19
CA LYS A 146 42.00 15.95 -45.50
C LYS A 146 42.34 16.91 -46.63
N ARG A 147 41.97 18.19 -46.52
CA ARG A 147 42.42 19.23 -47.46
C ARG A 147 43.94 19.43 -47.38
N LEU A 148 44.55 19.21 -46.22
CA LEU A 148 45.98 19.38 -45.98
C LEU A 148 46.79 18.09 -46.22
N LEU A 149 46.27 16.93 -45.83
CA LEU A 149 47.02 15.66 -45.79
C LEU A 149 46.54 14.60 -46.81
N GLY A 150 45.41 14.83 -47.49
CA GLY A 150 44.76 13.83 -48.36
C GLY A 150 43.99 12.74 -47.58
N GLY A 151 43.01 12.09 -48.22
CA GLY A 151 42.28 10.93 -47.66
C GLY A 151 40.78 10.85 -48.00
N GLU A 152 40.16 9.71 -47.69
CA GLU A 152 38.75 9.41 -47.99
C GLU A 152 37.75 10.11 -47.06
N ARG A 153 36.62 10.56 -47.60
CA ARG A 153 35.59 11.35 -46.90
C ARG A 153 34.40 10.46 -46.53
N CYS A 154 33.95 10.49 -45.28
CA CYS A 154 32.70 9.85 -44.91
C CYS A 154 32.07 10.54 -43.69
N LEU A 155 30.97 11.26 -43.90
CA LEU A 155 30.20 11.92 -42.83
C LEU A 155 29.61 10.89 -41.85
N GLN A 156 29.19 9.74 -42.37
CA GLN A 156 28.63 8.64 -41.57
C GLN A 156 29.60 8.15 -40.50
N ARG A 157 30.91 8.12 -40.81
CA ARG A 157 31.96 7.72 -39.85
C ARG A 157 32.08 8.69 -38.68
N GLU A 158 32.03 10.00 -38.95
CA GLU A 158 32.11 11.03 -37.90
C GLU A 158 30.84 11.04 -37.04
N PHE A 159 29.68 10.80 -37.64
CA PHE A 159 28.43 10.64 -36.89
C PHE A 159 28.43 9.40 -36.00
N LEU A 160 28.90 8.26 -36.51
CA LEU A 160 29.09 7.04 -35.73
C LEU A 160 30.05 7.23 -34.56
N LEU A 161 31.16 7.96 -34.77
CA LEU A 161 32.10 8.32 -33.70
C LEU A 161 31.43 9.18 -32.61
N ALA A 162 30.63 10.17 -33.01
CA ALA A 162 29.91 11.02 -32.06
C ALA A 162 28.87 10.20 -31.27
N PHE A 163 28.11 9.34 -31.96
CA PHE A 163 27.10 8.48 -31.35
C PHE A 163 27.73 7.46 -30.40
N SER A 164 28.84 6.83 -30.79
CA SER A 164 29.50 5.82 -29.98
C SER A 164 30.06 6.40 -28.68
N ALA A 165 30.52 7.66 -28.67
CA ALA A 165 30.96 8.33 -27.46
C ALA A 165 29.82 8.50 -26.43
N TYR A 166 28.59 8.82 -26.88
CA TYR A 166 27.42 8.85 -26.01
C TYR A 166 27.04 7.46 -25.47
N CYS A 167 27.23 6.42 -26.29
CA CYS A 167 27.05 5.03 -25.88
C CYS A 167 28.23 4.46 -25.09
N GLN A 168 29.25 5.26 -24.76
CA GLN A 168 30.50 4.84 -24.11
C GLN A 168 31.30 3.76 -24.87
N GLN A 169 31.02 3.57 -26.15
CA GLN A 169 31.76 2.66 -27.02
C GLN A 169 32.82 3.44 -27.79
N ILE A 170 34.08 3.33 -27.37
CA ILE A 170 35.19 4.06 -28.01
C ILE A 170 35.56 3.35 -29.31
N LEU A 171 35.19 3.95 -30.45
CA LEU A 171 35.65 3.54 -31.77
C LEU A 171 37.09 4.02 -32.01
N PRO A 172 37.91 3.26 -32.76
CA PRO A 172 39.30 3.64 -33.03
C PRO A 172 39.35 4.91 -33.88
N LEU A 173 39.86 5.99 -33.28
CA LEU A 173 40.05 7.29 -33.94
C LEU A 173 41.40 7.31 -34.67
N GLN A 174 41.36 7.51 -35.98
CA GLN A 174 42.54 7.81 -36.80
C GLN A 174 42.58 9.32 -37.04
N ALA A 175 43.16 10.07 -36.09
CA ALA A 175 43.37 11.52 -36.21
C ALA A 175 44.87 11.82 -36.23
N ASN A 176 45.32 12.52 -37.27
CA ASN A 176 46.70 12.92 -37.47
C ASN A 176 46.96 14.31 -36.87
N LEU A 177 45.97 15.21 -36.92
CA LEU A 177 46.07 16.55 -36.32
C LEU A 177 45.77 16.56 -34.81
N SER A 178 46.61 17.28 -34.05
CA SER A 178 46.44 17.49 -32.60
C SER A 178 45.13 18.21 -32.25
N SER A 179 44.67 19.15 -33.10
CA SER A 179 43.42 19.88 -32.89
C SER A 179 42.19 18.96 -32.83
N ARG A 180 42.13 17.97 -33.74
CA ARG A 180 41.05 16.97 -33.78
C ARG A 180 41.10 16.03 -32.58
N ARG A 181 42.29 15.64 -32.14
CA ARG A 181 42.47 14.82 -30.92
C ARG A 181 41.96 15.53 -29.69
N ILE A 182 42.32 16.82 -29.51
CA ILE A 182 41.87 17.62 -28.37
C ILE A 182 40.36 17.79 -28.38
N ALA A 183 39.76 18.12 -29.53
CA ALA A 183 38.31 18.26 -29.66
C ALA A 183 37.57 16.96 -29.30
N TYR A 184 38.10 15.80 -29.72
CA TYR A 184 37.52 14.49 -29.42
C TYR A 184 37.63 14.13 -27.93
N VAL A 185 38.77 14.42 -27.28
CA VAL A 185 38.95 14.19 -25.84
C VAL A 185 37.97 15.04 -25.02
N ILE A 186 37.82 16.33 -25.36
CA ILE A 186 36.87 17.22 -24.68
C ILE A 186 35.44 16.71 -24.84
N PHE A 187 35.08 16.23 -26.04
CA PHE A 187 33.76 15.67 -26.31
C PHE A 187 33.49 14.36 -25.56
N ILE A 188 34.47 13.46 -25.46
CA ILE A 188 34.33 12.24 -24.64
C ILE A 188 34.14 12.62 -23.17
N LEU A 189 34.90 13.58 -22.65
CA LEU A 189 34.77 14.03 -21.26
C LEU A 189 33.37 14.62 -21.00
N SER A 190 32.81 15.40 -21.92
CA SER A 190 31.46 15.94 -21.77
C SER A 190 30.40 14.84 -21.84
N ALA A 191 30.51 13.89 -22.78
CA ALA A 191 29.62 12.74 -22.87
C ALA A 191 29.67 11.87 -21.60
N TYR A 192 30.87 11.68 -21.03
CA TYR A 192 31.06 10.95 -19.77
C TYR A 192 30.36 11.65 -18.59
N VAL A 193 30.50 12.98 -18.46
CA VAL A 193 29.81 13.74 -17.40
C VAL A 193 28.28 13.62 -17.55
N ILE A 194 27.75 13.74 -18.76
CA ILE A 194 26.31 13.58 -19.04
C ILE A 194 25.85 12.18 -18.62
N HIS A 195 26.62 11.15 -18.97
CA HIS A 195 26.30 9.78 -18.61
C HIS A 195 26.30 9.56 -17.09
N CYS A 196 27.33 10.05 -16.39
CA CYS A 196 27.41 9.97 -14.92
C CYS A 196 26.20 10.63 -14.25
N PHE A 197 25.80 11.81 -14.74
CA PHE A 197 24.61 12.50 -14.25
C PHE A 197 23.35 11.68 -14.52
N TYR A 198 23.16 11.19 -15.75
CA TYR A 198 22.03 10.34 -16.11
C TYR A 198 21.89 9.13 -15.17
N THR A 199 22.97 8.39 -14.95
CA THR A 199 22.94 7.19 -14.09
C THR A 199 22.68 7.53 -12.62
N SER A 200 23.20 8.65 -12.12
CA SER A 200 22.97 9.10 -10.75
C SER A 200 21.51 9.49 -10.52
N THR A 201 20.93 10.26 -11.45
CA THR A 201 19.53 10.66 -11.38
C THR A 201 18.58 9.48 -11.56
N LEU A 202 18.89 8.55 -12.49
CA LEU A 202 18.12 7.32 -12.66
C LEU A 202 18.12 6.48 -11.37
N LEU A 203 19.27 6.30 -10.74
CA LEU A 203 19.38 5.58 -9.47
C LEU A 203 18.61 6.29 -8.35
N SER A 204 18.70 7.63 -8.28
CA SER A 204 17.95 8.42 -7.29
C SER A 204 16.45 8.22 -7.46
N HIS A 205 15.93 8.25 -8.69
CA HIS A 205 14.52 7.98 -8.95
C HIS A 205 14.14 6.54 -8.58
N LEU A 206 14.98 5.56 -8.89
CA LEU A 206 14.70 4.16 -8.56
C LEU A 206 14.68 3.89 -7.05
N VAL A 207 15.55 4.56 -6.29
CA VAL A 207 15.61 4.44 -4.82
C VAL A 207 14.50 5.23 -4.14
N ASN A 208 14.12 6.38 -4.72
CA ASN A 208 13.17 7.31 -4.13
C ASN A 208 11.75 7.17 -4.69
N ASP A 209 11.49 6.14 -5.49
CA ASP A 209 10.15 5.74 -5.92
C ASP A 209 9.39 5.15 -4.72
N LYS A 210 9.08 6.03 -3.77
CA LYS A 210 8.09 5.74 -2.75
C LYS A 210 6.76 5.87 -3.45
N ASP A 211 6.08 4.73 -3.60
CA ASP A 211 4.68 4.67 -4.00
C ASP A 211 3.92 5.78 -3.26
N LYS A 212 3.43 6.78 -4.01
CA LYS A 212 2.50 7.75 -3.45
C LYS A 212 1.25 6.96 -3.10
N GLY A 213 1.13 6.60 -1.82
CA GLY A 213 -0.09 6.03 -1.27
C GLY A 213 -1.26 6.94 -1.63
N LEU A 214 -2.39 6.33 -1.99
CA LEU A 214 -3.59 7.08 -2.31
C LEU A 214 -4.11 7.66 -0.99
N ASN A 215 -4.26 8.97 -0.83
CA ASN A 215 -4.87 9.47 0.42
C ASN A 215 -6.38 9.28 0.40
N LEU A 216 -7.03 9.39 1.56
CA LEU A 216 -8.49 9.30 1.66
C LEU A 216 -9.19 10.34 0.77
N GLU A 217 -8.60 11.53 0.64
CA GLU A 217 -9.08 12.61 -0.23
C GLU A 217 -8.97 12.23 -1.72
N ASP A 218 -7.84 11.61 -2.11
CA ASP A 218 -7.65 11.09 -3.47
C ASP A 218 -8.63 9.95 -3.74
N LEU A 219 -8.92 9.12 -2.74
CA LEU A 219 -9.84 7.99 -2.87
C LEU A 219 -11.29 8.45 -3.03
N ALA A 220 -11.67 9.53 -2.35
CA ALA A 220 -12.98 10.13 -2.52
C ALA A 220 -13.17 10.73 -3.92
N ASN A 221 -12.14 11.35 -4.47
CA ASN A 221 -12.19 12.00 -5.79
C ASN A 221 -12.01 11.06 -6.98
N THR A 222 -11.48 9.85 -6.77
CA THR A 222 -11.24 8.86 -7.84
C THR A 222 -12.50 8.08 -8.22
N ASP A 223 -12.43 7.26 -9.26
CA ASP A 223 -13.55 6.46 -9.77
C ASP A 223 -13.75 5.12 -9.03
N TYR A 224 -13.12 4.94 -7.86
CA TYR A 224 -13.27 3.71 -7.07
C TYR A 224 -14.70 3.56 -6.52
N GLU A 225 -15.27 2.37 -6.72
CA GLU A 225 -16.51 1.96 -6.08
C GLU A 225 -16.26 1.48 -4.65
N PHE A 226 -17.11 1.91 -3.72
CA PHE A 226 -16.96 1.61 -2.30
C PHE A 226 -17.81 0.39 -1.94
N VAL A 227 -17.21 -0.55 -1.21
CA VAL A 227 -17.87 -1.78 -0.77
C VAL A 227 -17.62 -1.97 0.72
N ILE A 228 -18.67 -2.33 1.46
CA ILE A 228 -18.60 -2.64 2.89
C ILE A 228 -18.79 -4.14 3.08
N ILE A 229 -17.98 -4.75 3.95
CA ILE A 229 -18.16 -6.17 4.29
C ILE A 229 -19.42 -6.34 5.14
N LYS A 230 -20.24 -7.34 4.81
CA LYS A 230 -21.51 -7.65 5.49
C LYS A 230 -21.37 -7.75 7.02
N ASP A 231 -20.34 -8.42 7.51
CA ASP A 231 -20.05 -8.58 8.94
C ASP A 231 -19.75 -7.24 9.63
N MET A 232 -19.39 -6.20 8.86
CA MET A 232 -19.11 -4.84 9.33
C MET A 232 -20.24 -3.85 9.09
N ASN A 233 -21.22 -4.16 8.24
CA ASN A 233 -22.29 -3.24 7.85
C ASN A 233 -23.04 -2.66 9.07
N LEU A 234 -23.29 -3.52 10.07
CA LEU A 234 -23.98 -3.16 11.31
C LEU A 234 -23.19 -2.19 12.21
N ILE A 235 -21.86 -2.26 12.18
CA ILE A 235 -20.99 -1.33 12.92
C ILE A 235 -20.95 0.01 12.18
N THR A 236 -20.97 -0.02 10.85
CA THR A 236 -20.74 1.15 10.02
C THR A 236 -22.01 2.02 9.87
N GLU A 237 -23.20 1.44 9.69
CA GLU A 237 -24.45 2.21 9.46
C GLU A 237 -24.79 3.17 10.62
N LYS A 238 -24.80 2.70 11.87
CA LYS A 238 -25.05 3.56 13.06
C LYS A 238 -23.89 4.52 13.34
N HIS A 239 -22.67 4.18 12.93
CA HIS A 239 -21.48 5.00 13.18
C HIS A 239 -21.34 6.12 12.14
N ILE A 240 -21.57 5.87 10.85
CA ILE A 240 -21.58 6.91 9.80
C ILE A 240 -22.62 7.98 10.12
N GLN A 241 -23.82 7.59 10.54
CA GLN A 241 -24.87 8.54 10.94
C GLN A 241 -24.47 9.42 12.14
N LYS A 242 -23.66 8.90 13.08
CA LYS A 242 -23.25 9.63 14.31
C LYS A 242 -21.89 10.35 14.17
N VAL A 243 -21.05 9.92 13.23
CA VAL A 243 -19.67 10.40 12.98
C VAL A 243 -19.60 11.44 11.85
N SER A 244 -20.74 11.93 11.37
CA SER A 244 -20.88 13.09 10.44
C SER A 244 -20.29 14.42 10.98
N ARG A 245 -19.57 14.40 12.11
CA ARG A 245 -18.80 15.52 12.68
C ARG A 245 -17.29 15.48 12.38
N ASP A 246 -16.74 14.37 11.89
CA ASP A 246 -15.31 14.29 11.54
C ASP A 246 -15.05 14.80 10.11
N LYS A 247 -14.14 15.77 9.99
CA LYS A 247 -13.81 16.45 8.72
C LYS A 247 -13.42 15.47 7.60
N TYR A 248 -12.74 14.38 7.94
CA TYR A 248 -12.22 13.40 6.98
C TYR A 248 -13.29 12.42 6.47
N LEU A 249 -14.27 12.07 7.32
CA LEU A 249 -15.33 11.14 6.92
C LEU A 249 -16.40 11.81 6.07
N ARG A 250 -16.62 13.12 6.23
CA ARG A 250 -17.47 13.92 5.34
C ARG A 250 -17.07 13.83 3.86
N ILE A 251 -15.77 13.73 3.59
CA ILE A 251 -15.22 13.67 2.23
C ILE A 251 -15.67 12.39 1.51
N VAL A 252 -15.92 11.33 2.28
CA VAL A 252 -16.19 9.98 1.77
C VAL A 252 -17.65 9.55 2.03
N GLU A 253 -18.37 10.29 2.87
CA GLU A 253 -19.72 10.00 3.35
C GLU A 253 -20.70 9.71 2.20
N GLU A 254 -20.71 10.52 1.14
CA GLU A 254 -21.60 10.32 0.00
C GLU A 254 -21.35 8.99 -0.72
N LYS A 255 -20.09 8.58 -0.87
CA LYS A 255 -19.72 7.30 -1.50
C LYS A 255 -20.00 6.12 -0.60
N ILE A 256 -19.82 6.29 0.71
CA ILE A 256 -20.11 5.25 1.69
C ILE A 256 -21.63 4.99 1.77
N TYR A 257 -22.48 6.03 1.71
CA TYR A 257 -23.94 5.82 1.68
C TYR A 257 -24.41 5.07 0.42
N LYS A 258 -23.73 5.22 -0.71
CA LYS A 258 -24.01 4.50 -1.96
C LYS A 258 -23.29 3.14 -2.05
N SER A 259 -22.54 2.77 -1.02
CA SER A 259 -21.72 1.56 -1.04
C SER A 259 -22.57 0.29 -1.03
N LYS A 260 -22.06 -0.76 -1.66
CA LYS A 260 -22.70 -2.07 -1.68
C LYS A 260 -22.18 -2.90 -0.53
N VAL A 261 -23.07 -3.67 0.10
CA VAL A 261 -22.71 -4.62 1.14
C VAL A 261 -22.44 -5.98 0.49
N MET A 262 -21.27 -6.55 0.75
CA MET A 262 -20.84 -7.81 0.12
C MET A 262 -20.20 -8.77 1.13
N ASP A 263 -20.24 -10.06 0.84
CA ASP A 263 -19.50 -11.07 1.60
C ASP A 263 -17.99 -10.94 1.34
N VAL A 264 -17.15 -11.39 2.28
CA VAL A 264 -15.69 -11.22 2.24
C VAL A 264 -15.07 -11.74 0.93
N TYR A 265 -15.49 -12.92 0.46
CA TYR A 265 -14.94 -13.52 -0.75
C TYR A 265 -15.32 -12.73 -2.01
N SER A 266 -16.59 -12.33 -2.13
CA SER A 266 -17.07 -11.54 -3.27
C SER A 266 -16.45 -10.14 -3.28
N ALA A 267 -16.22 -9.54 -2.11
CA ALA A 267 -15.52 -8.27 -1.98
C ALA A 267 -14.06 -8.37 -2.43
N LEU A 268 -13.36 -9.45 -2.08
CA LEU A 268 -11.98 -9.69 -2.53
C LEU A 268 -11.89 -9.95 -4.04
N GLU A 269 -12.86 -10.67 -4.60
CA GLU A 269 -12.97 -10.87 -6.05
C GLU A 269 -13.24 -9.55 -6.77
N ALA A 270 -14.12 -8.70 -6.23
CA ALA A 270 -14.35 -7.36 -6.74
C ALA A 270 -13.07 -6.51 -6.73
N VAL A 271 -12.29 -6.53 -5.63
CA VAL A 271 -11.00 -5.82 -5.55
C VAL A 271 -10.01 -6.33 -6.58
N ARG A 272 -10.04 -7.64 -6.86
CA ARG A 272 -9.16 -8.23 -7.88
C ARG A 272 -9.54 -7.76 -9.27
N ASP A 273 -10.82 -7.80 -9.63
CA ASP A 273 -11.23 -7.70 -11.04
C ASP A 273 -11.70 -6.29 -11.42
N THR A 274 -12.11 -5.49 -10.44
CA THR A 274 -12.69 -4.14 -10.64
C THR A 274 -11.97 -3.08 -9.81
N LYS A 275 -12.22 -1.80 -10.10
CA LYS A 275 -11.70 -0.67 -9.31
C LYS A 275 -12.56 -0.47 -8.06
N THR A 276 -12.47 -1.38 -7.10
CA THR A 276 -13.22 -1.29 -5.84
C THR A 276 -12.31 -1.05 -4.65
N ALA A 277 -12.77 -0.19 -3.75
CA ALA A 277 -12.21 0.05 -2.44
C ALA A 277 -13.09 -0.63 -1.39
N VAL A 278 -12.56 -1.65 -0.72
CA VAL A 278 -13.31 -2.39 0.31
C VAL A 278 -13.00 -1.83 1.68
N LEU A 279 -14.00 -1.29 2.37
CA LEU A 279 -13.90 -0.86 3.75
C LEU A 279 -13.97 -2.07 4.68
N THR A 280 -12.91 -2.28 5.46
CA THR A 280 -12.81 -3.40 6.40
C THR A 280 -11.86 -3.08 7.53
N ASP A 281 -11.98 -3.81 8.63
CA ASP A 281 -10.92 -3.89 9.62
C ASP A 281 -9.83 -4.87 9.13
N TYR A 282 -8.61 -4.65 9.60
CA TYR A 282 -7.48 -5.48 9.24
C TYR A 282 -7.54 -6.90 9.83
N VAL A 283 -8.23 -7.09 10.97
CA VAL A 283 -8.23 -8.37 11.69
C VAL A 283 -9.10 -9.41 10.98
N THR A 284 -10.27 -9.01 10.50
CA THR A 284 -11.18 -9.88 9.75
C THR A 284 -10.51 -10.35 8.45
N LEU A 285 -9.82 -9.44 7.75
CA LEU A 285 -9.33 -9.66 6.40
C LEU A 285 -7.96 -10.37 6.33
N TYR A 286 -7.08 -10.12 7.29
CA TYR A 286 -5.70 -10.62 7.31
C TYR A 286 -5.56 -12.14 7.03
N PRO A 287 -6.31 -13.04 7.68
CA PRO A 287 -6.16 -14.48 7.45
C PRO A 287 -6.65 -14.92 6.06
N VAL A 288 -7.59 -14.18 5.46
CA VAL A 288 -8.06 -14.46 4.10
C VAL A 288 -7.00 -14.02 3.09
N ILE A 289 -6.41 -12.83 3.27
CA ILE A 289 -5.28 -12.37 2.46
C ILE A 289 -4.09 -13.32 2.56
N LYS A 290 -3.74 -13.78 3.77
CA LYS A 290 -2.60 -14.67 4.00
C LYS A 290 -2.73 -15.98 3.22
N ARG A 291 -3.95 -16.49 3.03
CA ARG A 291 -4.23 -17.69 2.21
C ARG A 291 -4.20 -17.37 0.72
N CYS A 292 -4.66 -16.18 0.32
CA CYS A 292 -4.57 -15.66 -1.04
C CYS A 292 -3.15 -15.20 -1.38
N LYS A 293 -2.23 -16.15 -1.63
CA LYS A 293 -0.81 -15.90 -2.01
C LYS A 293 -0.57 -14.94 -3.18
N TYR A 294 -1.61 -14.54 -3.93
CA TYR A 294 -1.53 -13.70 -5.12
C TYR A 294 -2.05 -12.26 -4.95
N LEU A 295 -2.53 -11.87 -3.77
CA LEU A 295 -3.01 -10.50 -3.47
C LEU A 295 -1.92 -9.63 -2.82
N LEU A 296 -0.66 -9.91 -3.14
CA LEU A 296 0.51 -9.16 -2.68
C LEU A 296 0.65 -7.87 -3.49
N LEU A 297 -0.04 -6.83 -3.02
CA LEU A 297 0.50 -5.50 -2.76
C LEU A 297 -0.70 -4.66 -2.33
N ILE A 298 -0.81 -4.47 -1.02
CA ILE A 298 -1.86 -3.67 -0.39
C ILE A 298 -1.23 -2.31 -0.11
N GLY A 299 -1.70 -1.27 -0.80
CA GLY A 299 -1.42 0.10 -0.45
C GLY A 299 -2.27 0.47 0.77
N TYR A 300 -1.62 0.96 1.82
CA TYR A 300 -2.28 1.39 3.05
C TYR A 300 -2.67 2.87 2.94
N VAL A 301 -3.91 3.18 3.34
CA VAL A 301 -4.45 4.53 3.48
C VAL A 301 -5.07 4.66 4.86
#